data_AF-A0A0F9B1V1-F1
#
_entry.id   AF-A0A0F9B1V1-F1
#
_cell.length_a   1.000
_cell.length_b   1.000
_cell.length_c   1.000
_cell.angle_alpha   90.00
_cell.angle_beta   90.00
_cell.angle_gamma   90.00
#
_symmetry.space_group_name_H-M   'P 1'
#
loop_
_entity.id
_entity.type
_entity.pdbx_description
1 polymer ?
#
loop_
_entity_poly.entity_id
_entity_poly.type
_entity_poly.pdbx_seq_one_letter_code
_entity_poly.pdbx_strand_id
1 'polypeptide(L)'
;MNQFLDNNPNILRWSSEEFYIPYIKPTDGKPHRYFPDYWIEYKNRDGEIVQEVLEVKPSNQVYPSQKKRLTNYDRVTYAINVSKWKAATEFCKKRGVKFRILTEKQIFTV
;
A
#
# COMPACT_ATOMS: atom_id res chain seq x y z
N MET A 1 -4.55 -13.54 0.36
CA MET A 1 -4.75 -12.39 -0.56
C MET A 1 -4.74 -12.84 -2.01
N ASN A 2 -3.72 -13.57 -2.47
CA ASN A 2 -3.64 -14.04 -3.87
C ASN A 2 -4.89 -14.80 -4.33
N GLN A 3 -5.32 -15.82 -3.57
CA GLN A 3 -6.56 -16.57 -3.86
C GLN A 3 -7.83 -15.69 -3.89
N PHE A 4 -7.85 -14.56 -3.17
CA PHE A 4 -8.97 -13.62 -3.23
C PHE A 4 -8.94 -12.81 -4.52
N LEU A 5 -7.75 -12.43 -5.00
CA LEU A 5 -7.58 -11.74 -6.29
C LEU A 5 -7.90 -12.67 -7.47
N ASP A 6 -7.45 -13.92 -7.41
CA ASP A 6 -7.69 -14.92 -8.46
C ASP A 6 -9.18 -15.27 -8.64
N ASN A 7 -9.92 -15.34 -7.54
CA ASN A 7 -11.33 -15.76 -7.56
C ASN A 7 -12.34 -14.60 -7.69
N ASN A 8 -11.87 -13.36 -7.79
CA ASN A 8 -12.76 -12.21 -7.90
C ASN A 8 -13.00 -11.87 -9.38
N PRO A 9 -14.21 -12.08 -9.92
CA PRO A 9 -14.49 -11.91 -11.34
C PRO A 9 -14.39 -10.45 -11.82
N ASN A 10 -14.33 -9.48 -10.89
CA ASN A 10 -14.14 -8.07 -11.25
C ASN A 10 -12.67 -7.70 -11.43
N ILE A 11 -11.73 -8.54 -10.97
CA ILE A 11 -10.29 -8.35 -11.21
C ILE A 11 -9.97 -8.79 -12.63
N LEU A 12 -9.41 -7.87 -13.40
CA LEU A 12 -8.98 -8.12 -14.78
C LEU A 12 -7.55 -8.64 -14.80
N ARG A 13 -6.67 -8.02 -14.02
CA ARG A 13 -5.25 -8.35 -13.92
C ARG A 13 -4.73 -8.03 -12.53
N TRP A 14 -3.75 -8.79 -12.06
CA TRP A 14 -3.01 -8.45 -10.85
C TRP A 14 -1.58 -8.98 -10.92
N SER A 15 -0.70 -8.39 -10.12
CA SER A 15 0.69 -8.78 -9.96
C SER A 15 1.19 -8.44 -8.56
N SER A 16 2.14 -9.22 -8.03
CA SER A 16 2.76 -9.00 -6.72
C SER A 16 4.23 -8.60 -6.88
N GLU A 17 4.65 -7.53 -6.20
CA GLU A 17 6.05 -7.07 -6.09
C GLU A 17 6.81 -6.80 -7.42
N GLU A 18 6.11 -6.52 -8.52
CA GLU A 18 6.73 -6.41 -9.86
C GLU A 18 7.60 -5.17 -10.08
N PHE A 19 7.43 -4.14 -9.23
CA PHE A 19 8.12 -2.86 -9.41
C PHE A 19 8.47 -2.22 -8.08
N TYR A 20 9.34 -1.21 -8.15
CA TYR A 20 9.68 -0.38 -7.00
C TYR A 20 9.29 1.07 -7.20
N ILE A 21 8.98 1.72 -6.08
CA ILE A 21 8.74 3.14 -5.94
C ILE A 21 9.95 3.76 -5.23
N PRO A 22 10.65 4.74 -5.84
CA PRO A 22 11.73 5.43 -5.16
C PRO A 22 11.18 6.32 -4.05
N TYR A 23 11.80 6.30 -2.88
CA TYR A 23 11.48 7.18 -1.75
C TYR A 23 12.76 7.66 -1.05
N ILE A 24 12.69 8.76 -0.32
CA ILE A 24 13.79 9.20 0.55
C ILE A 24 13.59 8.60 1.94
N LYS A 25 14.58 7.85 2.43
CA LYS A 25 14.51 7.24 3.76
C LYS A 25 14.82 8.29 4.83
N PRO A 26 13.93 8.55 5.80
CA PRO A 26 14.08 9.68 6.72
C PRO A 26 15.25 9.54 7.70
N THR A 27 15.76 8.32 7.92
CA THR A 27 16.86 8.08 8.86
C THR A 27 18.25 8.38 8.30
N ASP A 28 18.41 8.36 6.96
CA ASP A 28 19.69 8.61 6.31
C ASP A 28 19.63 9.68 5.20
N GLY A 29 18.44 10.14 4.83
CA GLY A 29 18.21 11.15 3.80
C GLY A 29 18.51 10.68 2.38
N LYS A 30 18.73 9.38 2.15
CA LYS A 30 19.14 8.85 0.84
C LYS A 30 17.95 8.28 0.08
N PRO A 31 18.05 8.13 -1.26
CA PRO A 31 17.08 7.38 -2.05
C PRO A 31 17.13 5.89 -1.72
N HIS A 32 15.96 5.30 -1.53
CA HIS A 32 15.73 3.87 -1.29
C HIS A 32 14.59 3.37 -2.17
N ARG A 33 14.47 2.04 -2.28
CA ARG A 33 13.41 1.37 -3.03
C ARG A 33 12.33 0.85 -2.09
N TYR A 34 11.08 1.13 -2.43
CA TYR A 34 9.89 0.57 -1.78
C TYR A 34 9.18 -0.35 -2.77
N PHE A 35 9.00 -1.62 -2.41
CA PHE A 35 8.27 -2.60 -3.18
C PHE A 35 6.88 -2.74 -2.55
N PRO A 36 5.81 -2.24 -3.22
CA PRO A 36 4.46 -2.44 -2.74
C PRO A 36 4.01 -3.89 -2.94
N ASP A 37 3.08 -4.35 -2.11
CA ASP A 37 2.64 -5.75 -2.12
C ASP A 37 1.97 -6.16 -3.45
N TYR A 38 1.06 -5.32 -3.99
CA TYR A 38 0.31 -5.65 -5.20
C TYR A 38 0.07 -4.46 -6.13
N TRP A 39 -0.09 -4.77 -7.42
CA TRP A 39 -0.77 -3.94 -8.39
C TRP A 39 -2.00 -4.70 -8.91
N ILE A 40 -3.13 -4.02 -9.02
CA ILE A 40 -4.39 -4.59 -9.50
C ILE A 40 -5.02 -3.70 -10.56
N GLU A 41 -5.70 -4.33 -11.50
CA GLU A 41 -6.59 -3.71 -12.48
C GLU A 41 -7.94 -4.40 -12.40
N TYR A 42 -9.01 -3.63 -12.24
CA TYR A 42 -10.35 -4.17 -12.05
C TYR A 42 -11.43 -3.25 -12.61
N LYS A 43 -12.61 -3.81 -12.84
CA LYS A 43 -13.79 -3.03 -13.25
C LYS A 43 -14.59 -2.60 -12.01
N ASN A 44 -14.80 -1.30 -11.85
CA ASN A 44 -15.58 -0.77 -10.73
C ASN A 44 -17.10 -0.95 -10.96
N ARG A 45 -17.92 -0.54 -9.96
CA ARG A 45 -19.39 -0.66 -10.02
C ARG A 45 -20.01 0.18 -11.14
N ASP A 46 -19.36 1.28 -11.51
CA ASP A 46 -19.78 2.17 -12.60
C ASP A 46 -19.33 1.65 -13.97
N GLY A 47 -18.60 0.53 -14.00
CA GLY A 47 -18.11 -0.12 -15.21
C GLY A 47 -16.77 0.42 -15.74
N GLU A 48 -16.11 1.31 -15.01
CA GLU A 48 -14.82 1.88 -15.38
C GLU A 48 -13.68 0.94 -15.01
N ILE A 49 -12.61 0.96 -15.81
CA ILE A 49 -11.37 0.24 -15.51
C ILE A 49 -10.54 1.10 -14.57
N VAL A 50 -10.22 0.55 -13.39
CA VAL A 50 -9.44 1.21 -12.35
C VAL A 50 -8.16 0.42 -12.09
N GLN A 51 -7.05 1.14 -12.00
CA GLN A 51 -5.76 0.60 -11.59
C GLN A 51 -5.41 1.08 -10.19
N GLU A 52 -4.97 0.16 -9.33
CA GLU A 52 -4.54 0.47 -7.97
C GLU A 52 -3.24 -0.25 -7.60
N VAL A 53 -2.41 0.43 -6.81
CA VAL A 53 -1.29 -0.15 -6.08
C VAL A 53 -1.71 -0.32 -4.64
N LEU A 54 -1.54 -1.53 -4.10
CA LEU A 54 -2.00 -1.92 -2.78
C LEU A 54 -0.82 -2.26 -1.87
N GLU A 55 -0.93 -1.81 -0.63
CA GLU A 55 -0.09 -2.25 0.48
C GLU A 55 -0.98 -2.93 1.52
N VAL A 56 -0.71 -4.18 1.87
CA VAL A 56 -1.38 -4.90 2.94
C VAL A 56 -0.61 -4.68 4.24
N LYS A 57 -1.28 -4.10 5.24
CA LYS A 57 -0.72 -3.93 6.58
C LYS A 57 -1.78 -4.22 7.65
N PRO A 58 -1.40 -4.87 8.76
CA PRO A 58 -2.27 -4.96 9.93
C PRO A 58 -2.74 -3.56 10.37
N SER A 59 -4.00 -3.41 10.75
CA SER A 59 -4.56 -2.09 11.11
C SER A 59 -3.78 -1.38 12.23
N ASN A 60 -3.21 -2.14 13.17
CA ASN A 60 -2.39 -1.63 14.27
C ASN A 60 -1.01 -1.08 13.86
N GLN A 61 -0.60 -1.26 12.59
CA GLN A 61 0.62 -0.69 12.02
C GLN A 61 0.35 0.55 11.15
N VAL A 62 -0.89 0.71 10.68
CA VAL A 62 -1.31 1.89 9.90
C VAL A 62 -1.59 3.06 10.84
N TYR A 63 -2.30 2.79 11.92
CA TYR A 63 -2.53 3.76 12.99
C TYR A 63 -1.48 3.54 14.07
N PRO A 64 -0.78 4.59 14.55
CA PRO A 64 0.20 4.45 15.62
C PRO A 64 -0.47 3.72 16.79
N SER A 65 0.15 2.62 17.23
CA SER A 65 -0.43 1.74 18.24
C SER A 65 -0.91 2.57 19.43
N GLN A 66 -2.11 2.28 19.95
CA GLN A 66 -2.67 2.93 21.16
C GLN A 66 -1.82 2.68 22.43
N LYS A 67 -0.62 2.10 22.31
CA LYS A 67 0.32 1.96 23.40
C LYS A 67 0.67 3.35 23.94
N LYS A 68 0.49 3.55 25.24
CA LYS A 68 0.84 4.79 25.97
C LYS A 68 2.30 5.23 25.76
N ARG A 69 3.21 4.33 25.37
CA ARG A 69 4.61 4.65 25.05
C ARG A 69 5.13 3.83 23.87
N LEU A 70 5.37 4.49 22.75
CA LEU A 70 6.10 3.94 21.60
C LEU A 70 7.60 3.91 21.88
N THR A 71 8.27 2.81 21.54
CA THR A 71 9.74 2.74 21.58
C THR A 71 10.35 3.60 20.47
N ASN A 72 11.65 3.93 20.59
CA ASN A 72 12.35 4.65 19.51
C ASN A 72 12.35 3.84 18.20
N TYR A 73 12.45 2.51 18.29
CA TYR A 73 12.35 1.62 17.15
C TYR A 73 10.99 1.71 16.46
N ASP A 74 9.89 1.72 17.22
CA ASP A 74 8.53 1.85 16.68
C ASP A 74 8.35 3.19 15.94
N ARG A 75 8.86 4.28 16.54
CA ARG A 75 8.79 5.63 15.95
C ARG A 75 9.55 5.72 14.63
N VAL A 76 10.77 5.16 14.59
CA VAL A 76 11.60 5.13 13.38
C VAL A 76 10.94 4.31 12.28
N THR A 77 10.44 3.11 12.62
CA THR A 77 9.76 2.23 11.66
C THR A 77 8.52 2.91 11.09
N TYR A 78 7.71 3.55 11.94
CA TYR A 78 6.55 4.33 11.52
C TYR A 78 6.93 5.48 10.57
N ALA A 79 7.95 6.26 10.90
CA ALA A 79 8.42 7.36 10.06
C ALA A 79 8.89 6.88 8.67
N ILE A 80 9.59 5.73 8.62
CA ILE A 80 9.98 5.10 7.36
C ILE A 80 8.75 4.70 6.54
N ASN A 81 7.76 4.03 7.16
CA ASN A 81 6.55 3.60 6.47
C ASN A 81 5.73 4.80 5.94
N VAL A 82 5.56 5.85 6.74
CA VAL A 82 4.91 7.09 6.30
C VAL A 82 5.63 7.70 5.09
N SER A 83 6.96 7.68 5.08
CA SER A 83 7.75 8.17 3.95
C SER A 83 7.55 7.33 2.67
N LYS A 84 7.47 6.00 2.81
CA LYS A 84 7.14 5.09 1.70
C LYS A 84 5.75 5.36 1.14
N TRP A 85 4.74 5.45 2.01
CA TRP A 85 3.36 5.69 1.60
C TRP A 85 3.19 7.05 0.92
N LYS A 86 3.82 8.09 1.45
CA LYS A 86 3.82 9.41 0.81
C LYS A 86 4.42 9.36 -0.59
N ALA A 87 5.57 8.70 -0.75
CA ALA A 87 6.19 8.53 -2.06
C ALA A 87 5.29 7.73 -3.02
N ALA A 88 4.63 6.68 -2.53
CA ALA A 88 3.72 5.87 -3.33
C ALA A 88 2.47 6.61 -3.76
N THR A 89 1.85 7.38 -2.88
CA THR A 89 0.72 8.26 -3.22
C THR A 89 1.09 9.22 -4.35
N GLU A 90 2.24 9.90 -4.24
CA GLU A 90 2.69 10.83 -5.27
C GLU A 90 3.08 10.13 -6.58
N PHE A 91 3.73 8.96 -6.48
CA PHE A 91 4.12 8.16 -7.65
C PHE A 91 2.92 7.68 -8.45
N CYS A 92 1.88 7.21 -7.76
CA CYS A 92 0.65 6.70 -8.36
C CYS A 92 -0.19 7.84 -8.93
N LYS A 93 -0.33 8.97 -8.19
CA LYS A 93 -1.06 10.15 -8.64
C LYS A 93 -0.54 10.70 -9.98
N LYS A 94 0.79 10.74 -10.16
CA LYS A 94 1.42 11.16 -11.42
C LYS A 94 1.11 10.24 -12.61
N ARG A 95 0.67 9.01 -12.36
CA ARG A 95 0.37 7.99 -13.37
C ARG A 95 -1.13 7.74 -13.54
N GLY A 96 -1.98 8.49 -12.84
CA GLY A 96 -3.44 8.23 -12.83
C GLY A 96 -3.82 6.93 -12.11
N VAL A 97 -2.92 6.36 -11.31
CA VAL A 97 -3.14 5.13 -10.53
C VAL A 97 -3.47 5.52 -9.08
N LYS A 98 -4.31 4.76 -8.39
CA LYS A 98 -4.57 5.01 -6.95
C LYS A 98 -3.63 4.19 -6.08
N PHE A 99 -3.16 4.78 -4.98
CA PHE A 99 -2.43 4.03 -3.94
C PHE A 99 -3.35 3.84 -2.73
N ARG A 100 -3.47 2.60 -2.24
CA ARG A 100 -4.34 2.27 -1.11
C ARG A 100 -3.66 1.30 -0.16
N ILE A 101 -3.76 1.60 1.14
CA ILE A 101 -3.36 0.68 2.19
C ILE A 101 -4.60 -0.14 2.57
N LEU A 102 -4.47 -1.46 2.50
CA LEU A 102 -5.47 -2.43 2.89
C LEU A 102 -5.13 -3.02 4.25
N THR A 103 -6.12 -2.98 5.12
CA THR A 103 -6.09 -3.66 6.42
C THR A 103 -7.04 -4.84 6.42
N GLU A 104 -6.90 -5.74 7.38
CA GLU A 104 -7.78 -6.89 7.57
C GLU A 104 -9.27 -6.49 7.59
N LYS A 105 -9.61 -5.33 8.15
CA LYS A 105 -10.99 -4.81 8.22
C LYS A 105 -11.58 -4.49 6.85
N GLN A 106 -10.74 -4.11 5.88
CA GLN A 106 -11.18 -3.72 4.53
C GLN A 106 -11.23 -4.92 3.57
N ILE A 107 -10.53 -6.01 3.89
CA ILE A 107 -10.51 -7.24 3.07
C ILE A 107 -11.78 -8.07 3.29
N PHE A 108 -12.36 -8.05 4.50
CA PHE A 108 -13.51 -8.89 4.86
C PHE A 108 -14.88 -8.21 4.76
N THR A 109 -14.95 -6.98 4.24
CA THR A 109 -16.26 -6.33 4.03
C THR A 109 -16.77 -6.67 2.64
N VAL A 110 -17.52 -7.77 2.56
CA VAL A 110 -18.34 -8.17 1.40
C VAL A 110 -19.69 -7.47 1.51
#